data_AF-A0AAJ4RB68-F1
#
_entry.id   AF-A0AAJ4RB68-F1
#
_cell.length_a   1.000
_cell.length_b   1.000
_cell.length_c   1.000
_cell.angle_alpha   90.00
_cell.angle_beta   90.00
_cell.angle_gamma   90.00
#
_symmetry.space_group_name_H-M   'P 1'
#
loop_
_entity.id
_entity.type
_entity.pdbx_description
1 polymer ?
#
loop_
_entity_poly.entity_id
_entity_poly.type
_entity_poly.pdbx_seq_one_letter_code
_entity_poly.pdbx_strand_id
1 'polypeptide(L)'
;MRKVLTLLITAVTIFAYDLTQQNQNQVQQNNQVVDSSYGISIPYFSSPAPKYVQRKRFELNTDTLNKLYKQIYKKYQKRSRILTNTFDISILMKPATKFIKPVDLIYVNPQYITQLIFPKGFKITSAIAGFPTNVFIYAGNELHFRVKRDFVNGNMIVYLTDGRRNLSINILVENYIQKDCKKIKGTLYCIDSKKYREPLYKYAYSNYSLVYKFIDRKPLNPLKVIYLYSKLTGKPLNIKKDGDYVTFVYKDITYFIYRNDKFGDIFFKGKKYIVKP
;
A
#
# COMPACT_ATOMS: atom_id res chain seq x y z
N MET A 1 -43.67 -45.64 48.66
CA MET A 1 -44.28 -44.79 49.70
C MET A 1 -43.27 -43.73 50.13
N ARG A 2 -43.70 -42.46 50.04
CA ARG A 2 -43.47 -41.31 50.95
C ARG A 2 -42.01 -41.04 51.43
N LYS A 3 -41.41 -39.92 51.00
CA LYS A 3 -41.36 -38.60 51.69
C LYS A 3 -40.61 -38.73 53.05
N VAL A 4 -39.61 -37.92 53.37
CA VAL A 4 -39.77 -36.51 53.73
C VAL A 4 -38.43 -35.76 53.66
N LEU A 5 -38.52 -34.57 53.07
CA LEU A 5 -37.60 -33.43 53.12
C LEU A 5 -37.66 -32.78 54.51
N THR A 6 -36.54 -32.50 55.16
CA THR A 6 -36.50 -31.45 56.19
C THR A 6 -35.20 -30.65 56.10
N LEU A 7 -35.38 -29.34 55.99
CA LEU A 7 -34.41 -28.27 55.86
C LEU A 7 -34.45 -27.45 57.16
N LEU A 8 -33.29 -27.00 57.68
CA LEU A 8 -33.08 -25.92 58.68
C LEU A 8 -31.56 -25.85 58.94
N ILE A 9 -30.76 -24.96 58.36
CA ILE A 9 -30.54 -23.51 58.63
C ILE A 9 -30.38 -23.16 60.11
N THR A 10 -29.14 -22.86 60.52
CA THR A 10 -28.60 -21.86 61.49
C THR A 10 -27.20 -22.36 61.92
N ALA A 11 -26.12 -21.59 62.07
CA ALA A 11 -25.90 -20.15 62.11
C ALA A 11 -24.46 -19.83 61.62
N VAL A 12 -24.35 -18.66 60.99
CA VAL A 12 -23.11 -17.90 60.80
C VAL A 12 -22.66 -17.39 62.17
N THR A 13 -21.39 -17.61 62.57
CA THR A 13 -20.49 -16.55 63.10
C THR A 13 -19.13 -17.10 63.56
N ILE A 14 -18.08 -16.41 63.09
CA ILE A 14 -16.76 -16.18 63.72
C ILE A 14 -15.77 -17.35 63.73
N PHE A 15 -14.83 -17.34 62.77
CA PHE A 15 -13.39 -17.50 63.02
C PHE A 15 -12.63 -16.78 61.90
N ALA A 16 -12.69 -15.44 61.93
CA ALA A 16 -11.80 -14.56 61.18
C ALA A 16 -10.78 -13.95 62.16
N TYR A 17 -10.04 -14.80 62.88
CA TYR A 17 -8.89 -14.43 63.69
C TYR A 17 -8.03 -15.68 63.82
N ASP A 18 -7.11 -15.87 62.87
CA ASP A 18 -5.86 -16.64 63.11
C ASP A 18 -4.87 -16.65 61.92
N LEU A 19 -5.21 -16.06 60.78
CA LEU A 19 -4.27 -15.95 59.64
C LEU A 19 -3.45 -14.65 59.59
N THR A 20 -3.58 -13.76 60.58
CA THR A 20 -2.86 -12.47 60.64
C THR A 20 -1.68 -12.42 61.61
N GLN A 21 -1.44 -13.47 62.41
CA GLN A 21 -0.32 -13.48 63.39
C GLN A 21 0.93 -14.25 62.93
N GLN A 22 0.86 -15.07 61.87
CA GLN A 22 2.05 -15.79 61.37
C GLN A 22 2.91 -15.00 60.36
N ASN A 23 2.46 -13.83 59.90
CA ASN A 23 3.20 -13.03 58.90
C ASN A 23 3.85 -11.74 59.44
N GLN A 24 3.84 -11.47 60.75
CA GLN A 24 4.45 -10.27 61.31
C GLN A 24 5.79 -10.48 62.04
N ASN A 25 6.27 -11.72 62.22
CA ASN A 25 7.53 -12.00 62.92
C ASN A 25 8.71 -12.43 62.02
N GLN A 26 8.68 -12.16 60.71
CA GLN A 26 9.85 -12.37 59.83
C GLN A 26 10.24 -11.13 58.99
N VAL A 27 9.83 -9.94 59.41
CA VAL A 27 10.33 -8.68 58.82
C VAL A 27 11.23 -7.98 59.82
N GLN A 28 12.33 -8.65 60.20
CA GLN A 28 13.49 -8.03 60.85
C GLN A 28 14.64 -9.02 60.90
N GLN A 29 15.24 -9.28 59.73
CA GLN A 29 16.66 -9.59 59.50
C GLN A 29 16.80 -10.11 58.07
N ASN A 30 17.94 -9.78 57.44
CA ASN A 30 18.37 -10.17 56.09
C ASN A 30 17.88 -9.31 54.92
N ASN A 31 18.40 -8.08 54.91
CA ASN A 31 18.75 -7.40 53.65
C ASN A 31 19.88 -8.16 52.95
N GLN A 32 19.56 -9.19 52.15
CA GLN A 32 20.39 -9.61 51.01
C GLN A 32 19.47 -10.18 49.92
N VAL A 33 19.15 -9.35 48.93
CA VAL A 33 18.57 -9.83 47.67
C VAL A 33 19.73 -10.29 46.80
N VAL A 34 19.88 -11.61 46.68
CA VAL A 34 20.67 -12.24 45.63
C VAL A 34 19.68 -12.67 44.56
N ASP A 35 19.65 -11.94 43.45
CA ASP A 35 19.29 -12.53 42.16
C ASP A 35 20.19 -11.93 41.09
N SER A 36 21.19 -12.70 40.66
CA SER A 36 22.13 -12.37 39.61
C SER A 36 22.26 -13.55 38.65
N SER A 37 21.33 -13.64 37.70
CA SER A 37 21.51 -14.52 36.54
C SER A 37 22.60 -14.04 35.57
N TYR A 38 23.25 -12.90 35.86
CA TYR A 38 24.48 -12.43 35.21
C TYR A 38 25.35 -11.82 36.31
N GLY A 39 26.49 -12.45 36.62
CA GLY A 39 27.38 -12.16 37.76
C GLY A 39 28.02 -10.78 37.77
N ILE A 40 27.22 -9.72 37.85
CA ILE A 40 27.64 -8.35 38.11
C ILE A 40 27.22 -8.02 39.54
N SER A 41 28.17 -8.07 40.47
CA SER A 41 27.97 -7.55 41.82
C SER A 41 27.94 -6.02 41.78
N ILE A 42 26.80 -5.42 42.11
CA ILE A 42 26.71 -3.98 42.32
C ILE A 42 27.32 -3.67 43.69
N PRO A 43 28.42 -2.92 43.79
CA PRO A 43 28.99 -2.58 45.09
C PRO A 43 28.00 -1.71 45.86
N TYR A 44 27.65 -2.15 47.06
CA TYR A 44 26.83 -1.37 47.99
C TYR A 44 27.68 -0.22 48.53
N PHE A 45 27.48 0.98 48.01
CA PHE A 45 28.16 2.18 48.53
C PHE A 45 27.59 2.51 49.92
N SER A 46 28.40 2.34 50.97
CA SER A 46 28.05 2.64 52.37
C SER A 46 28.22 4.11 52.76
N SER A 47 28.37 5.02 51.79
CA SER A 47 28.39 6.47 52.04
C SER A 47 27.03 7.09 51.71
N PRO A 48 26.56 8.10 52.48
CA PRO A 48 25.35 8.83 52.12
C PRO A 48 25.52 9.39 50.71
N ALA A 49 24.59 9.03 49.81
CA ALA A 49 24.62 9.46 48.43
C ALA A 49 24.74 11.00 48.37
N PRO A 50 25.60 11.56 47.50
CA PRO A 50 25.73 13.00 47.38
C PRO A 50 24.37 13.64 47.06
N LYS A 51 24.01 14.74 47.74
CA LYS A 51 22.71 15.45 47.58
C LYS A 51 22.38 15.83 46.12
N TYR A 52 23.35 15.84 45.20
CA TYR A 52 23.15 16.11 43.78
C TYR A 52 22.57 14.93 43.00
N VAL A 53 22.59 13.71 43.53
CA VAL A 53 21.87 12.56 42.97
C VAL A 53 20.43 12.63 43.45
N GLN A 54 19.72 13.64 42.94
CA GLN A 54 18.32 13.85 43.28
C GLN A 54 17.49 12.66 42.78
N ARG A 55 16.78 12.04 43.72
CA ARG A 55 15.79 10.95 43.56
C ARG A 55 14.89 11.06 42.30
N LYS A 56 14.63 12.29 41.85
CA LYS A 56 13.84 12.62 40.65
C LYS A 56 14.49 12.30 39.29
N ARG A 57 15.78 11.93 39.22
CA ARG A 57 16.42 11.51 37.94
C ARG A 57 16.15 10.06 37.56
N PHE A 58 15.76 9.21 38.53
CA PHE A 58 15.54 7.78 38.33
C PHE A 58 14.08 7.36 38.51
N GLU A 59 13.22 8.24 39.02
CA GLU A 59 11.78 8.01 39.04
C GLU A 59 11.19 8.35 37.65
N LEU A 60 10.73 7.33 36.94
CA LEU A 60 9.90 7.47 35.74
C LEU A 60 8.64 8.28 36.12
N ASN A 61 8.62 9.56 35.79
CA ASN A 61 7.43 10.39 35.98
C ASN A 61 6.31 9.90 35.05
N THR A 62 5.42 9.10 35.61
CA THR A 62 4.34 8.39 34.89
C THR A 62 3.37 9.35 34.22
N ASP A 63 3.15 10.55 34.77
CA ASP A 63 2.18 11.49 34.24
C ASP A 63 2.69 12.24 33.02
N THR A 64 3.96 12.65 33.03
CA THR A 64 4.61 13.26 31.85
C THR A 64 4.81 12.22 30.74
N LEU A 65 5.17 10.98 31.09
CA LEU A 65 5.25 9.89 30.12
C LEU A 65 3.89 9.54 29.53
N ASN A 66 2.83 9.46 30.33
CA ASN A 66 1.47 9.17 29.85
C ASN A 66 0.93 10.26 28.94
N LYS A 67 1.20 11.54 29.25
CA LYS A 67 0.88 12.67 28.36
C LYS A 67 1.68 12.58 27.05
N LEU A 68 2.98 12.31 27.12
CA LEU A 68 3.85 12.15 25.94
C LEU A 68 3.39 10.97 25.07
N TYR A 69 3.11 9.81 25.68
CA TYR A 69 2.60 8.62 25.02
C TYR A 69 1.26 8.88 24.34
N LYS A 70 0.30 9.50 25.03
CA LYS A 70 -0.99 9.91 24.44
C LYS A 70 -0.81 10.88 23.25
N GLN A 71 0.15 11.79 23.33
CA GLN A 71 0.47 12.71 22.22
C GLN A 71 1.11 11.98 21.04
N ILE A 72 2.07 11.08 21.29
CA ILE A 72 2.71 10.24 20.26
C ILE A 72 1.67 9.35 19.60
N TYR A 73 0.80 8.71 20.38
CA TYR A 73 -0.26 7.85 19.90
C TYR A 73 -1.30 8.63 19.08
N LYS A 74 -1.71 9.83 19.52
CA LYS A 74 -2.59 10.71 18.72
C LYS A 74 -1.93 11.16 17.41
N LYS A 75 -0.64 11.51 17.44
CA LYS A 75 0.13 11.85 16.22
C LYS A 75 0.24 10.64 15.29
N TYR A 76 0.49 9.46 15.83
CA TYR A 76 0.52 8.20 15.10
C TYR A 76 -0.84 7.89 14.46
N GLN A 77 -1.93 7.93 15.22
CA GLN A 77 -3.29 7.72 14.69
C GLN A 77 -3.66 8.73 13.61
N LYS A 78 -3.34 10.02 13.81
CA LYS A 78 -3.60 11.07 12.81
C LYS A 78 -2.82 10.79 11.51
N ARG A 79 -1.54 10.43 11.62
CA ARG A 79 -0.71 10.07 10.45
C ARG A 79 -1.18 8.78 9.79
N SER A 80 -1.54 7.76 10.59
CA SER A 80 -2.09 6.50 10.11
C SER A 80 -3.40 6.73 9.36
N ARG A 81 -4.31 7.57 9.86
CA ARG A 81 -5.54 7.94 9.15
C ARG A 81 -5.25 8.65 7.82
N ILE A 82 -4.25 9.52 7.76
CA ILE A 82 -3.83 10.16 6.51
C ILE A 82 -3.23 9.16 5.52
N LEU A 83 -2.50 8.16 6.03
CA LEU A 83 -1.89 7.09 5.25
C LEU A 83 -2.91 6.08 4.73
N THR A 84 -3.94 5.80 5.51
CA THR A 84 -4.88 4.73 5.21
C THR A 84 -6.10 5.25 4.47
N ASN A 85 -6.64 6.40 4.87
CA ASN A 85 -7.90 6.88 4.32
C ASN A 85 -7.68 7.60 3.00
N THR A 86 -8.41 7.18 1.98
CA THR A 86 -8.48 7.90 0.71
C THR A 86 -9.45 9.05 0.91
N PHE A 87 -8.96 10.29 0.97
CA PHE A 87 -9.78 11.46 1.33
C PHE A 87 -10.80 11.87 0.26
N ASP A 88 -10.75 11.26 -0.92
CA ASP A 88 -11.67 11.51 -2.00
C ASP A 88 -12.09 10.20 -2.67
N ILE A 89 -13.28 9.72 -2.28
CA ILE A 89 -13.91 8.50 -2.80
C ILE A 89 -14.16 8.63 -4.31
N SER A 90 -14.30 9.84 -4.84
CA SER A 90 -14.56 10.07 -6.27
C SER A 90 -13.39 9.63 -7.16
N ILE A 91 -12.16 9.61 -6.63
CA ILE A 91 -10.96 9.09 -7.31
C ILE A 91 -11.10 7.58 -7.61
N LEU A 92 -11.86 6.85 -6.78
CA LEU A 92 -12.05 5.42 -6.90
C LEU A 92 -13.07 5.04 -7.99
N MET A 93 -13.83 6.00 -8.52
CA MET A 93 -15.04 5.72 -9.30
C MET A 93 -14.81 5.52 -10.81
N LYS A 94 -13.69 6.00 -11.38
CA LYS A 94 -13.41 5.84 -12.81
C LYS A 94 -12.44 4.68 -13.07
N PRO A 95 -12.83 3.68 -13.89
CA PRO A 95 -11.91 2.62 -14.28
C PRO A 95 -10.71 3.17 -15.06
N ALA A 96 -9.51 2.77 -14.68
CA ALA A 96 -8.30 3.06 -15.44
C ALA A 96 -8.17 2.07 -16.61
N THR A 97 -8.10 2.57 -17.84
CA THR A 97 -7.95 1.73 -19.04
C THR A 97 -6.46 1.61 -19.39
N LYS A 98 -5.99 0.37 -19.61
CA LYS A 98 -4.59 0.04 -19.89
C LYS A 98 -4.46 -0.93 -21.06
N PHE A 99 -3.39 -0.81 -21.84
CA PHE A 99 -3.08 -1.79 -22.89
C PHE A 99 -2.43 -3.04 -22.29
N ILE A 100 -2.74 -4.20 -22.85
CA ILE A 100 -1.97 -5.42 -22.55
C ILE A 100 -0.55 -5.24 -23.07
N LYS A 101 0.42 -5.28 -22.15
CA LYS A 101 1.86 -5.22 -22.43
C LYS A 101 2.58 -6.17 -21.47
N PRO A 102 3.81 -6.62 -21.80
CA PRO A 102 4.53 -7.60 -20.97
C PRO A 102 4.78 -7.14 -19.52
N VAL A 103 4.98 -5.82 -19.32
CA VAL A 103 5.19 -5.24 -17.99
C VAL A 103 4.31 -4.00 -17.81
N ASP A 104 3.54 -3.94 -16.72
CA ASP A 104 2.77 -2.75 -16.35
C ASP A 104 2.94 -2.39 -14.87
N LEU A 105 2.59 -1.15 -14.53
CA LEU A 105 2.55 -0.63 -13.16
C LEU A 105 1.13 -0.22 -12.79
N ILE A 106 0.66 -0.70 -11.65
CA ILE A 106 -0.60 -0.29 -11.02
C ILE A 106 -0.36 0.18 -9.59
N TYR A 107 -1.23 1.07 -9.13
CA TYR A 107 -1.22 1.57 -7.77
C TYR A 107 -2.39 0.97 -7.00
N VAL A 108 -2.18 0.60 -5.75
CA VAL A 108 -3.20 -0.06 -4.93
C VAL A 108 -3.25 0.55 -3.54
N ASN A 109 -4.37 0.39 -2.85
CA ASN A 109 -4.50 0.76 -1.45
C ASN A 109 -4.92 -0.47 -0.63
N PRO A 110 -4.25 -0.77 0.50
CA PRO A 110 -4.59 -1.92 1.35
C PRO A 110 -6.03 -1.95 1.89
N GLN A 111 -6.74 -0.83 1.92
CA GLN A 111 -8.12 -0.78 2.41
C GLN A 111 -9.13 -1.37 1.43
N TYR A 112 -8.85 -1.32 0.13
CA TYR A 112 -9.81 -1.65 -0.92
C TYR A 112 -9.42 -2.89 -1.71
N ILE A 113 -10.41 -3.51 -2.35
CA ILE A 113 -10.18 -4.57 -3.33
C ILE A 113 -9.93 -3.89 -4.67
N THR A 114 -8.79 -4.20 -5.29
CA THR A 114 -8.48 -3.82 -6.66
C THR A 114 -8.93 -4.93 -7.60
N GLN A 115 -9.66 -4.55 -8.65
CA GLN A 115 -10.13 -5.42 -9.70
C GLN A 115 -9.35 -5.16 -10.99
N LEU A 116 -8.85 -6.22 -11.60
CA LEU A 116 -8.30 -6.23 -12.95
C LEU A 116 -9.27 -6.96 -13.87
N ILE A 117 -9.64 -6.32 -14.97
CA ILE A 117 -10.56 -6.87 -15.96
C ILE A 117 -9.81 -6.99 -17.27
N PHE A 118 -9.54 -8.21 -17.71
CA PHE A 118 -8.96 -8.51 -19.01
C PHE A 118 -10.05 -8.55 -20.10
N PRO A 119 -9.70 -8.44 -21.39
CA PRO A 119 -10.68 -8.50 -22.47
C PRO A 119 -11.45 -9.82 -22.44
N LYS A 120 -12.74 -9.79 -22.78
CA LYS A 120 -13.66 -10.95 -22.70
C LYS A 120 -13.18 -12.21 -23.44
N GLY A 121 -12.32 -12.07 -24.45
CA GLY A 121 -11.74 -13.20 -25.18
C GLY A 121 -10.59 -13.91 -24.46
N PHE A 122 -10.05 -13.33 -23.38
CA PHE A 122 -8.99 -13.92 -22.58
C PHE A 122 -9.54 -14.54 -21.31
N LYS A 123 -8.98 -15.68 -20.93
CA LYS A 123 -9.19 -16.35 -19.65
C LYS A 123 -7.87 -16.38 -18.88
N ILE A 124 -7.94 -16.07 -17.59
CA ILE A 124 -6.83 -16.25 -16.65
C ILE A 124 -6.69 -17.74 -16.38
N THR A 125 -5.52 -18.30 -16.72
CA THR A 125 -5.19 -19.70 -16.42
C THR A 125 -4.54 -19.83 -15.06
N SER A 126 -3.71 -18.86 -14.69
CA SER A 126 -3.04 -18.79 -13.40
C SER A 126 -2.66 -17.34 -13.09
N ALA A 127 -2.62 -17.00 -11.81
CA ALA A 127 -2.09 -15.74 -11.33
C ALA A 127 -1.30 -15.97 -10.04
N ILE A 128 -0.12 -15.35 -9.95
CA ILE A 128 0.80 -15.51 -8.82
C ILE A 128 1.17 -14.12 -8.32
N ALA A 129 0.87 -13.83 -7.06
CA ALA A 129 1.31 -12.61 -6.39
C ALA A 129 2.63 -12.87 -5.65
N GLY A 130 3.66 -12.09 -5.97
CA GLY A 130 4.93 -12.04 -5.23
C GLY A 130 4.86 -11.20 -3.95
N PHE A 131 3.66 -10.97 -3.42
CA PHE A 131 3.43 -10.13 -2.25
C PHE A 131 2.28 -10.68 -1.40
N PRO A 132 2.26 -10.38 -0.09
CA PRO A 132 1.22 -10.87 0.80
C PRO A 132 -0.13 -10.21 0.50
N THR A 133 -1.15 -11.04 0.33
CA THR A 133 -2.54 -10.62 0.05
C THR A 133 -3.50 -11.10 1.14
N ASN A 134 -4.55 -10.32 1.37
CA ASN A 134 -5.70 -10.73 2.18
C ASN A 134 -6.79 -11.37 1.32
N VAL A 135 -6.89 -10.93 0.07
CA VAL A 135 -7.84 -11.43 -0.94
C VAL A 135 -7.05 -11.61 -2.22
N PHE A 136 -7.19 -12.76 -2.86
CA PHE A 136 -6.60 -13.03 -4.15
C PHE A 136 -7.45 -14.08 -4.86
N ILE A 137 -8.37 -13.62 -5.71
CA ILE A 137 -9.38 -14.45 -6.37
C ILE A 137 -9.36 -14.09 -7.84
N TYR A 138 -9.31 -15.08 -8.71
CA TYR A 138 -9.45 -14.87 -10.15
C TYR A 138 -10.45 -15.87 -10.73
N ALA A 139 -11.26 -15.40 -11.69
CA ALA A 139 -12.23 -16.21 -12.40
C ALA A 139 -12.47 -15.63 -13.79
N GLY A 140 -12.48 -16.49 -14.81
CA GLY A 140 -12.68 -16.04 -16.19
C GLY A 140 -11.62 -15.02 -16.62
N ASN A 141 -12.05 -13.81 -16.95
CA ASN A 141 -11.20 -12.70 -17.37
C ASN A 141 -10.96 -11.67 -16.24
N GLU A 142 -11.31 -11.98 -14.99
CA GLU A 142 -11.25 -11.03 -13.88
C GLU A 142 -10.36 -11.52 -12.73
N LEU A 143 -9.63 -10.58 -12.13
CA LEU A 143 -8.78 -10.82 -10.97
C LEU A 143 -9.06 -9.76 -9.90
N HIS A 144 -9.41 -10.21 -8.70
CA HIS A 144 -9.66 -9.37 -7.54
C HIS A 144 -8.61 -9.63 -6.49
N PHE A 145 -7.97 -8.57 -6.00
CA PHE A 145 -6.99 -8.71 -4.94
C PHE A 145 -6.99 -7.54 -3.97
N ARG A 146 -6.55 -7.81 -2.74
CA ARG A 146 -6.31 -6.81 -1.71
C ARG A 146 -5.00 -7.13 -1.02
N VAL A 147 -4.10 -6.15 -0.99
CA VAL A 147 -2.80 -6.24 -0.33
C VAL A 147 -2.91 -6.07 1.18
N LYS A 148 -1.93 -6.56 1.95
CA LYS A 148 -1.86 -6.32 3.40
C LYS A 148 -1.57 -4.84 3.72
N ARG A 149 -1.88 -4.41 4.95
CA ARG A 149 -1.72 -3.03 5.42
C ARG A 149 -0.29 -2.51 5.38
N ASP A 150 0.68 -3.39 5.54
CA ASP A 150 2.12 -3.13 5.54
C ASP A 150 2.77 -3.23 4.16
N PHE A 151 1.99 -3.50 3.12
CA PHE A 151 2.47 -3.61 1.74
C PHE A 151 3.10 -2.29 1.25
N VAL A 152 4.25 -2.41 0.60
CA VAL A 152 4.98 -1.28 -0.02
C VAL A 152 4.97 -1.42 -1.53
N ASN A 153 5.56 -2.50 -2.04
CA ASN A 153 5.61 -2.82 -3.45
C ASN A 153 5.79 -4.34 -3.65
N GLY A 154 5.59 -4.79 -4.88
CA GLY A 154 5.78 -6.17 -5.29
C GLY A 154 5.36 -6.35 -6.74
N ASN A 155 5.36 -7.58 -7.21
CA ASN A 155 4.92 -7.91 -8.55
C ASN A 155 3.90 -9.04 -8.53
N MET A 156 3.13 -9.13 -9.60
CA MET A 156 2.19 -10.21 -9.83
C MET A 156 2.29 -10.65 -11.28
N ILE A 157 2.39 -11.96 -11.50
CA ILE A 157 2.43 -12.54 -12.83
C ILE A 157 1.05 -13.11 -13.13
N VAL A 158 0.46 -12.72 -14.25
CA VAL A 158 -0.84 -13.20 -14.71
C VAL A 158 -0.65 -13.90 -16.04
N TYR A 159 -1.08 -15.16 -16.09
CA TYR A 159 -1.10 -15.97 -17.30
C TYR A 159 -2.49 -15.93 -17.92
N LEU A 160 -2.56 -15.54 -19.19
CA LEU A 160 -3.79 -15.40 -19.95
C LEU A 160 -3.75 -16.32 -21.17
N THR A 161 -4.91 -16.84 -21.57
CA THR A 161 -5.08 -17.55 -22.84
C THR A 161 -6.36 -17.11 -23.53
N ASP A 162 -6.34 -16.99 -24.85
CA ASP A 162 -7.55 -16.85 -25.68
C ASP A 162 -7.90 -18.16 -26.42
N GLY A 163 -7.27 -19.27 -26.03
CA GLY A 163 -7.38 -20.58 -26.68
C GLY A 163 -6.47 -20.75 -27.89
N ARG A 164 -5.89 -19.67 -28.44
CA ARG A 164 -4.94 -19.72 -29.57
C ARG A 164 -3.53 -19.31 -29.17
N ARG A 165 -3.41 -18.32 -28.29
CA ARG A 165 -2.13 -17.83 -27.76
C ARG A 165 -2.17 -17.77 -26.25
N ASN A 166 -1.01 -18.04 -25.65
CA ASN A 166 -0.77 -17.85 -24.23
C ASN A 166 0.07 -16.58 -24.05
N LEU A 167 -0.34 -15.74 -23.11
CA LEU A 167 0.34 -14.50 -22.75
C LEU A 167 0.71 -14.56 -21.27
N SER A 168 1.87 -14.01 -20.92
CA SER A 168 2.27 -13.74 -19.55
C SER A 168 2.47 -12.25 -19.37
N ILE A 169 1.85 -11.68 -18.35
CA ILE A 169 1.92 -10.27 -17.99
C ILE A 169 2.52 -10.17 -16.60
N ASN A 170 3.58 -9.36 -16.46
CA ASN A 170 4.12 -8.98 -15.16
C ASN A 170 3.56 -7.60 -14.75
N ILE A 171 2.79 -7.57 -13.68
CA ILE A 171 2.17 -6.37 -13.14
C ILE A 171 2.94 -5.98 -11.89
N LEU A 172 3.67 -4.89 -11.96
CA LEU A 172 4.26 -4.20 -10.82
C LEU A 172 3.13 -3.54 -10.04
N VAL A 173 3.12 -3.76 -8.73
CA VAL A 173 2.11 -3.28 -7.81
C VAL A 173 2.80 -2.41 -6.77
N GLU A 174 2.37 -1.17 -6.66
CA GLU A 174 2.88 -0.22 -5.68
C GLU A 174 1.76 0.32 -4.80
N ASN A 175 2.05 0.50 -3.51
CA ASN A 175 1.11 1.16 -2.62
C ASN A 175 0.95 2.63 -3.04
N TYR A 176 -0.29 3.06 -3.24
CA TYR A 176 -0.61 4.43 -3.58
C TYR A 176 -0.33 5.34 -2.39
N ILE A 177 0.61 6.26 -2.58
CA ILE A 177 0.87 7.36 -1.65
C ILE A 177 0.51 8.64 -2.39
N GLN A 178 -0.43 9.41 -1.85
CA GLN A 178 -0.80 10.71 -2.40
C GLN A 178 0.46 11.58 -2.58
N LYS A 179 0.68 12.13 -3.79
CA LYS A 179 1.96 12.80 -4.17
C LYS A 179 2.35 13.98 -3.29
N ASP A 180 1.39 14.58 -2.57
CA ASP A 180 1.67 15.63 -1.59
C ASP A 180 2.37 15.08 -0.34
N CYS A 181 2.54 13.76 -0.25
CA CYS A 181 3.20 13.04 0.82
C CYS A 181 4.53 12.42 0.35
N LYS A 182 5.65 12.86 0.93
CA LYS A 182 6.98 12.29 0.69
C LYS A 182 7.45 11.46 1.88
N LYS A 183 8.00 10.26 1.63
CA LYS A 183 8.63 9.43 2.67
C LYS A 183 10.11 9.78 2.78
N ILE A 184 10.51 10.42 3.87
CA ILE A 184 11.89 10.78 4.18
C ILE A 184 12.32 9.96 5.39
N LYS A 185 13.35 9.11 5.24
CA LYS A 185 13.89 8.24 6.31
C LYS A 185 12.81 7.43 7.04
N GLY A 186 11.93 6.76 6.30
CA GLY A 186 10.84 5.95 6.88
C GLY A 186 9.62 6.75 7.34
N THR A 187 9.71 8.08 7.42
CA THR A 187 8.64 8.96 7.94
C THR A 187 7.94 9.70 6.80
N LEU A 188 6.60 9.69 6.77
CA LEU A 188 5.82 10.38 5.74
C LEU A 188 5.55 11.86 6.10
N TYR A 189 5.83 12.77 5.17
CA TYR A 189 5.59 14.20 5.25
C TYR A 189 4.58 14.61 4.19
N CYS A 190 3.35 14.92 4.60
CA CYS A 190 2.30 15.44 3.72
C CYS A 190 2.24 16.97 3.77
N ILE A 191 2.23 17.63 2.62
CA ILE A 191 1.99 19.08 2.52
C ILE A 191 0.52 19.32 2.89
N ASP A 192 0.29 20.12 3.93
CA ASP A 192 -1.06 20.49 4.38
C ASP A 192 -1.72 21.35 3.27
N SER A 193 -2.81 20.85 2.69
CA SER A 193 -3.49 21.44 1.53
C SER A 193 -4.04 22.85 1.78
N LYS A 194 -4.00 23.34 3.02
CA LYS A 194 -4.54 24.64 3.41
C LYS A 194 -3.73 25.84 2.91
N LYS A 195 -2.46 25.67 2.50
CA LYS A 195 -1.59 26.80 2.10
C LYS A 195 -1.61 27.11 0.60
N TYR A 196 -2.15 26.23 -0.23
CA TYR A 196 -2.18 26.40 -1.69
C TYR A 196 -3.64 26.49 -2.16
N ARG A 197 -4.06 27.69 -2.56
CA ARG A 197 -5.39 27.99 -3.13
C ARG A 197 -5.51 27.66 -4.63
N GLU A 198 -4.61 26.83 -5.16
CA GLU A 198 -4.71 26.34 -6.53
C GLU A 198 -5.17 24.87 -6.53
N PRO A 199 -5.86 24.40 -7.57
CA PRO A 199 -6.24 23.00 -7.67
C PRO A 199 -4.97 22.16 -7.91
N LEU A 200 -4.27 21.80 -6.82
CA LEU A 200 -3.12 20.89 -6.74
C LEU A 200 -3.42 19.46 -7.25
N TYR A 201 -4.60 19.27 -7.82
CA TYR A 201 -5.26 18.00 -7.99
C TYR A 201 -5.30 17.51 -9.44
N LYS A 202 -4.51 18.09 -10.35
CA LYS A 202 -4.52 17.63 -11.75
C LYS A 202 -3.60 16.43 -12.01
N TYR A 203 -2.55 16.23 -11.20
CA TYR A 203 -1.48 15.25 -11.47
C TYR A 203 -1.35 14.10 -10.46
N ALA A 204 -2.04 14.16 -9.32
CA ALA A 204 -2.09 13.06 -8.33
C ALA A 204 -3.17 12.01 -8.65
N TYR A 205 -4.03 12.29 -9.64
CA TYR A 205 -5.33 11.65 -9.86
C TYR A 205 -5.36 10.71 -11.07
N SER A 206 -4.27 10.65 -11.86
CA SER A 206 -4.28 9.90 -13.13
C SER A 206 -3.98 8.40 -12.98
N ASN A 207 -3.45 7.95 -11.84
CA ASN A 207 -2.76 6.66 -11.77
C ASN A 207 -3.40 5.63 -10.84
N TYR A 208 -4.26 6.04 -9.89
CA TYR A 208 -4.91 5.15 -8.95
C TYR A 208 -6.38 4.94 -9.31
N SER A 209 -6.78 3.67 -9.39
CA SER A 209 -8.17 3.27 -9.61
C SER A 209 -8.41 1.94 -8.89
N LEU A 210 -9.65 1.68 -8.48
CA LEU A 210 -10.04 0.36 -7.99
C LEU A 210 -10.24 -0.63 -9.13
N VAL A 211 -10.53 -0.15 -10.34
CA VAL A 211 -10.84 -1.00 -11.48
C VAL A 211 -9.87 -0.69 -12.61
N TYR A 212 -9.01 -1.64 -12.94
CA TYR A 212 -8.12 -1.56 -14.08
C TYR A 212 -8.66 -2.43 -15.22
N LYS A 213 -9.04 -1.80 -16.32
CA LYS A 213 -9.53 -2.48 -17.52
C LYS A 213 -8.42 -2.61 -18.55
N PHE A 214 -8.00 -3.83 -18.81
CA PHE A 214 -7.04 -4.15 -19.85
C PHE A 214 -7.74 -4.29 -21.21
N ILE A 215 -7.13 -3.71 -22.23
CA ILE A 215 -7.58 -3.82 -23.63
C ILE A 215 -6.48 -4.45 -24.48
N ASP A 216 -6.86 -5.49 -25.22
CA ASP A 216 -6.04 -6.08 -26.27
C ASP A 216 -6.33 -5.32 -27.57
N ARG A 217 -5.66 -4.19 -27.74
CA ARG A 217 -5.66 -3.50 -29.02
C ARG A 217 -4.36 -3.85 -29.72
N LYS A 218 -4.48 -4.67 -30.77
CA LYS A 218 -3.37 -4.82 -31.72
C LYS A 218 -3.09 -3.44 -32.32
N PRO A 219 -1.84 -2.93 -32.23
CA PRO A 219 -1.49 -1.72 -32.95
C PRO A 219 -1.84 -1.92 -34.42
N LEU A 220 -2.38 -0.88 -35.03
CA LEU A 220 -2.69 -0.93 -36.46
C LEU A 220 -1.41 -1.20 -37.24
N ASN A 221 -1.56 -1.89 -38.38
CA ASN A 221 -0.45 -2.02 -39.33
C ASN A 221 0.12 -0.61 -39.60
N PRO A 222 1.45 -0.43 -39.52
CA PRO A 222 2.09 0.87 -39.68
C PRO A 222 1.67 1.65 -40.94
N LEU A 223 1.45 0.96 -42.07
CA LEU A 223 0.97 1.58 -43.30
C LEU A 223 -0.48 2.09 -43.14
N LYS A 224 -1.34 1.32 -42.47
CA LYS A 224 -2.71 1.77 -42.14
C LYS A 224 -2.70 3.00 -41.23
N VAL A 225 -1.73 3.11 -40.31
CA VAL A 225 -1.57 4.29 -39.45
C VAL A 225 -1.27 5.53 -40.28
N ILE A 226 -0.39 5.44 -41.28
CA ILE A 226 -0.07 6.56 -42.19
C ILE A 226 -1.32 7.01 -42.98
N TYR A 227 -2.07 6.08 -43.56
CA TYR A 227 -3.31 6.41 -44.27
C TYR A 227 -4.35 7.05 -43.34
N LEU A 228 -4.48 6.51 -42.13
CA LEU A 228 -5.42 6.99 -41.14
C LEU A 228 -5.07 8.40 -40.65
N TYR A 229 -3.79 8.69 -40.46
CA TYR A 229 -3.32 10.05 -40.16
C TYR A 229 -3.81 11.05 -41.21
N SER A 230 -3.62 10.74 -42.50
CA SER A 230 -4.05 11.64 -43.56
C SER A 230 -5.57 11.80 -43.64
N LYS A 231 -6.32 10.73 -43.34
CA LYS A 231 -7.78 10.79 -43.27
C LYS A 231 -8.28 11.64 -42.10
N LEU A 232 -7.67 11.51 -40.92
CA LEU A 232 -8.12 12.20 -39.71
C LEU A 232 -7.69 13.67 -39.66
N THR A 233 -6.48 13.98 -40.15
CA THR A 233 -5.97 15.36 -40.17
C THR A 233 -6.42 16.15 -41.39
N GLY A 234 -6.99 15.48 -42.40
CA GLY A 234 -7.30 16.08 -43.70
C GLY A 234 -6.06 16.51 -44.50
N LYS A 235 -4.85 16.18 -44.03
CA LYS A 235 -3.59 16.61 -44.63
C LYS A 235 -2.74 15.40 -45.01
N PRO A 236 -2.09 15.39 -46.19
CA PRO A 236 -1.14 14.35 -46.50
C PRO A 236 0.01 14.35 -45.48
N LEU A 237 0.48 13.17 -45.09
CA LEU A 237 1.68 13.05 -44.27
C LEU A 237 2.85 13.70 -45.00
N ASN A 238 3.42 14.77 -44.44
CA ASN A 238 4.57 15.46 -45.00
C ASN A 238 5.48 16.02 -43.89
N ILE A 239 6.29 15.13 -43.33
CA ILE A 239 7.35 15.48 -42.37
C ILE A 239 8.56 16.00 -43.16
N LYS A 240 8.95 17.26 -42.94
CA LYS A 240 9.96 17.96 -43.75
C LYS A 240 11.39 17.60 -43.39
N LYS A 241 11.72 17.49 -42.10
CA LYS A 241 13.07 17.14 -41.64
C LYS A 241 13.14 15.68 -41.25
N ASP A 242 14.30 15.07 -41.47
CA ASP A 242 14.58 13.73 -40.95
C ASP A 242 14.68 13.79 -39.41
N GLY A 243 14.12 12.79 -38.72
CA GLY A 243 14.02 12.78 -37.25
C GLY A 243 12.80 13.52 -36.66
N ASP A 244 12.11 14.35 -37.44
CA ASP A 244 10.86 14.97 -37.00
C ASP A 244 9.73 13.92 -36.93
N TYR A 245 8.69 14.24 -36.15
CA TYR A 245 7.54 13.37 -35.97
C TYR A 245 6.22 14.13 -35.97
N VAL A 246 5.15 13.39 -36.25
CA VAL A 246 3.77 13.81 -35.99
C VAL A 246 3.12 12.80 -35.08
N THR A 247 2.12 13.24 -34.32
CA THR A 247 1.35 12.36 -33.44
C THR A 247 -0.14 12.58 -33.61
N PHE A 248 -0.92 11.53 -33.41
CA PHE A 248 -2.37 11.59 -33.34
C PHE A 248 -2.90 10.48 -32.45
N VAL A 249 -4.07 10.73 -31.86
CA VAL A 249 -4.76 9.73 -31.04
C VAL A 249 -5.85 9.07 -31.88
N TYR A 250 -5.83 7.74 -31.95
CA TYR A 250 -6.91 6.98 -32.56
C TYR A 250 -7.27 5.78 -31.71
N LYS A 251 -8.54 5.72 -31.28
CA LYS A 251 -9.01 4.72 -30.31
C LYS A 251 -8.02 4.64 -29.14
N ASP A 252 -7.85 5.76 -28.44
CA ASP A 252 -7.05 5.88 -27.21
C ASP A 252 -5.57 5.48 -27.31
N ILE A 253 -5.05 5.16 -28.50
CA ILE A 253 -3.63 4.89 -28.77
C ILE A 253 -3.02 6.14 -29.40
N THR A 254 -1.89 6.57 -28.87
CA THR A 254 -1.13 7.72 -29.39
C THR A 254 -0.08 7.22 -30.37
N TYR A 255 -0.39 7.31 -31.66
CA TYR A 255 0.59 6.93 -32.68
C TYR A 255 1.60 8.05 -32.91
N PHE A 256 2.86 7.68 -33.02
CA PHE A 256 3.96 8.52 -33.46
C PHE A 256 4.39 8.06 -34.86
N ILE A 257 4.47 8.99 -35.80
CA ILE A 257 5.01 8.75 -37.14
C ILE A 257 6.27 9.59 -37.25
N TYR A 258 7.43 8.93 -37.30
CA TYR A 258 8.74 9.56 -37.45
C TYR A 258 9.17 9.46 -38.90
N ARG A 259 9.75 10.53 -39.47
CA ARG A 259 10.57 10.37 -40.67
C ARG A 259 11.95 9.86 -40.25
N ASN A 260 12.38 8.77 -40.86
CA ASN A 260 13.71 8.23 -40.68
C ASN A 260 14.19 7.67 -42.00
N ASP A 261 14.92 8.47 -42.77
CA ASP A 261 15.36 8.12 -44.12
C ASP A 261 16.39 6.96 -44.12
N LYS A 262 17.08 6.73 -43.00
CA LYS A 262 18.07 5.64 -42.84
C LYS A 262 17.43 4.32 -42.43
N PHE A 263 16.63 4.34 -41.36
CA PHE A 263 16.13 3.14 -40.67
C PHE A 263 14.60 2.98 -40.73
N GLY A 264 13.90 3.78 -41.54
CA GLY A 264 12.45 3.69 -41.65
C GLY A 264 11.99 2.39 -42.31
N ASP A 265 11.10 1.69 -41.63
CA ASP A 265 10.53 0.40 -42.06
C ASP A 265 9.50 0.55 -43.18
N ILE A 266 8.99 1.78 -43.39
CA ILE A 266 7.88 2.04 -44.31
C ILE A 266 8.29 3.08 -45.33
N PHE A 267 8.32 2.71 -46.60
CA PHE A 267 8.49 3.65 -47.69
C PHE A 267 7.13 4.21 -48.14
N PHE A 268 6.95 5.52 -48.04
CA PHE A 268 5.70 6.19 -48.42
C PHE A 268 6.00 7.54 -49.07
N LYS A 269 5.49 7.77 -50.29
CA LYS A 269 5.68 9.02 -51.06
C LYS A 269 7.14 9.52 -51.11
N GLY A 270 8.09 8.63 -51.36
CA GLY A 270 9.50 8.98 -51.52
C GLY A 270 10.28 9.19 -50.22
N LYS A 271 9.68 8.98 -49.05
CA LYS A 271 10.33 9.11 -47.74
C LYS A 271 10.15 7.83 -46.93
N LYS A 272 11.09 7.57 -46.00
CA LYS A 272 10.97 6.42 -45.09
C LYS A 272 10.48 6.85 -43.71
N TYR A 273 9.63 6.02 -43.12
CA TYR A 273 8.97 6.30 -41.85
C TYR A 273 9.05 5.12 -40.88
N ILE A 274 9.05 5.47 -39.58
CA ILE A 274 8.85 4.53 -38.48
C ILE A 274 7.54 4.91 -37.80
N VAL A 275 6.70 3.93 -37.49
CA VAL A 275 5.48 4.14 -36.72
C VAL A 275 5.58 3.40 -35.40
N LYS A 276 5.28 4.10 -34.30
CA LYS A 276 5.20 3.52 -32.96
C LYS A 276 3.84 3.87 -32.33
N PRO A 277 3.13 2.90 -31.75
CA PRO A 277 1.91 3.13 -30.96
C PRO A 277 2.21 3.63 -29.54
#